data_AF-A0A9X0QBD6-F1
#
_entry.id   AF-A0A9X0QBD6-F1
#
_cell.length_a   1.000
_cell.length_b   1.000
_cell.length_c   1.000
_cell.angle_alpha   90.00
_cell.angle_beta   90.00
_cell.angle_gamma   90.00
#
_symmetry.space_group_name_H-M   'P 1'
#
loop_
_entity.id
_entity.type
_entity.pdbx_description
1 polymer ?
#
loop_
_entity_poly.entity_id
_entity_poly.type
_entity_poly.pdbx_seq_one_letter_code
_entity_poly.pdbx_strand_id
1 'polypeptide(L)'
;MTNPLMDQGRVVKKIADFLKVLTDTGNLDLQSHILACNGHVQPNADVPLGETSSVSHASEHSPLICVELTGTDTPLLLARNGELLHAIEHIAAKILGLEPEEHDLIFFDAEGFKANRDRELQLAAQTAIEQVRATGRPYSFPPMTSRERRMVHLALAKSGLPTASSGEGPRRFVVLYPEGPAPAQPLATEDRTRAIRNSFRRR
;
A
#
# COMPACT_ATOMS: atom_id res chain seq x y z
N MET A 1 18.71 -26.29 2.33
CA MET A 1 18.59 -24.86 2.03
C MET A 1 18.08 -24.20 3.29
N THR A 2 18.97 -23.51 4.02
CA THR A 2 18.69 -22.96 5.35
C THR A 2 17.82 -21.72 5.22
N ASN A 3 16.60 -21.79 5.76
CA ASN A 3 15.68 -20.68 5.83
C ASN A 3 16.35 -19.51 6.60
N PRO A 4 16.53 -18.32 6.02
CA PRO A 4 17.25 -17.20 6.64
C PRO A 4 16.59 -16.66 7.93
N LEU A 5 15.40 -17.16 8.27
CA LEU A 5 14.61 -16.80 9.46
C LEU A 5 15.11 -17.34 10.80
N MET A 6 16.12 -18.24 10.85
CA MET A 6 16.50 -18.91 12.11
C MET A 6 17.37 -18.09 13.07
N ASP A 7 17.91 -16.95 12.67
CA ASP A 7 18.74 -16.09 13.54
C ASP A 7 18.21 -14.65 13.58
N GLN A 8 17.15 -14.45 14.37
CA GLN A 8 16.58 -13.12 14.62
C GLN A 8 17.64 -12.11 15.09
N GLY A 9 18.65 -12.55 15.85
CA GLY A 9 19.74 -11.68 16.31
C GLY A 9 20.59 -11.13 15.16
N ARG A 10 20.91 -11.96 14.17
CA ARG A 10 21.63 -11.51 12.97
C ARG A 10 20.81 -10.56 12.12
N VAL A 11 19.50 -10.78 11.98
CA VAL A 11 18.62 -9.92 11.20
C VAL A 11 18.48 -8.55 11.86
N VAL A 12 18.22 -8.52 13.17
CA VAL A 12 18.15 -7.27 13.96
C VAL A 12 19.45 -6.48 13.84
N LYS A 13 20.61 -7.16 13.96
CA LYS A 13 21.91 -6.52 13.80
C LYS A 13 22.08 -5.88 12.41
N LYS A 14 21.74 -6.60 11.34
CA LYS A 14 21.83 -6.07 9.97
C LYS A 14 20.92 -4.84 9.77
N ILE A 15 19.70 -4.87 10.30
CA ILE A 15 18.77 -3.74 10.22
C ILE A 15 19.34 -2.55 11.01
N ALA A 16 19.83 -2.77 12.23
CA ALA A 16 20.42 -1.72 13.05
C ALA A 16 21.66 -1.09 12.37
N ASP A 17 22.53 -1.91 11.78
CA ASP A 17 23.70 -1.44 11.03
C ASP A 17 23.27 -0.61 9.81
N PHE A 18 22.24 -1.05 9.07
CA PHE A 18 21.67 -0.30 7.94
C PHE A 18 21.08 1.06 8.37
N LEU A 19 20.28 1.07 9.43
CA LEU A 19 19.66 2.30 9.94
C LEU A 19 20.71 3.28 10.45
N LYS A 20 21.77 2.77 11.09
CA LYS A 20 22.91 3.59 11.49
C LYS A 20 23.63 4.22 10.30
N VAL A 21 23.85 3.47 9.22
CA VAL A 21 24.44 4.03 7.98
C VAL A 21 23.55 5.13 7.41
N LEU A 22 22.23 4.96 7.47
CA LEU A 22 21.25 5.93 6.98
C LEU A 22 21.24 7.22 7.81
N THR A 23 21.36 7.14 9.13
CA THR A 23 21.49 8.33 10.00
C THR A 23 22.86 9.01 9.85
N ASP A 24 23.94 8.23 9.84
CA ASP A 24 25.32 8.76 9.82
C ASP A 24 25.69 9.37 8.46
N THR A 25 25.25 8.76 7.35
CA THR A 25 25.58 9.21 5.99
C THR A 25 24.51 10.15 5.43
N GLY A 26 23.24 9.89 5.77
CA GLY A 26 22.10 10.65 5.26
C GLY A 26 21.83 11.94 6.02
N ASN A 27 22.51 12.17 7.15
CA ASN A 27 22.26 13.28 8.07
C ASN A 27 20.77 13.40 8.42
N LEU A 28 20.15 12.24 8.68
CA LEU A 28 18.76 12.13 9.10
C LEU A 28 18.71 11.91 10.61
N ASP A 29 18.02 12.79 11.32
CA ASP A 29 17.79 12.70 12.76
C ASP A 29 16.58 11.80 13.04
N LEU A 30 16.87 10.49 13.05
CA LEU A 30 15.91 9.42 13.27
C LEU A 30 16.40 8.46 14.36
N GLN A 31 15.50 8.11 15.26
CA GLN A 31 15.62 7.06 16.26
C GLN A 31 14.84 5.83 15.79
N SER A 32 15.50 4.67 15.77
CA SER A 32 14.89 3.42 15.40
C SER A 32 14.63 2.54 16.61
N HIS A 33 13.38 2.10 16.80
CA HIS A 33 13.01 1.11 17.78
C HIS A 33 12.63 -0.21 17.07
N ILE A 34 13.44 -1.25 17.24
CA ILE A 34 13.23 -2.56 16.60
C ILE A 34 12.47 -3.46 17.57
N LEU A 35 11.26 -3.86 17.16
CA LEU A 35 10.36 -4.73 17.89
C LEU A 35 10.31 -6.11 17.23
N ALA A 36 10.43 -7.17 18.05
CA ALA A 36 10.11 -8.52 17.60
C ALA A 36 8.58 -8.67 17.54
N CYS A 37 8.04 -8.81 16.35
CA CYS A 37 6.59 -8.90 16.15
C CYS A 37 6.15 -10.36 16.25
N ASN A 38 5.72 -10.75 17.44
CA ASN A 38 5.16 -12.07 17.70
C ASN A 38 3.69 -12.11 17.25
N GLY A 39 3.45 -12.10 15.94
CA GLY A 39 2.15 -12.48 15.39
C GLY A 39 0.99 -11.50 15.57
N HIS A 40 1.19 -10.31 16.14
CA HIS A 40 0.10 -9.33 16.25
C HIS A 40 0.63 -7.88 16.24
N VAL A 41 0.82 -7.31 15.05
CA VAL A 41 0.67 -5.86 14.92
C VAL A 41 -0.83 -5.61 14.86
N GLN A 42 -1.47 -5.38 16.01
CA GLN A 42 -2.76 -4.69 16.01
C GLN A 42 -2.48 -3.20 15.84
N PRO A 43 -2.92 -2.55 14.75
CA PRO A 43 -2.78 -1.10 14.63
C PRO A 43 -3.83 -0.32 15.46
N ASN A 44 -4.52 -0.97 16.40
CA ASN A 44 -5.66 -0.41 17.13
C ASN A 44 -5.61 -0.75 18.63
N ALA A 45 -4.89 0.04 19.42
CA ALA A 45 -5.18 0.17 20.85
C ALA A 45 -6.13 1.36 21.06
N ASP A 46 -7.38 1.23 20.60
CA ASP A 46 -8.52 2.10 20.94
C ASP A 46 -9.84 1.49 20.45
N VAL A 47 -10.05 0.19 20.72
CA VAL A 47 -11.36 -0.46 20.56
C VAL A 47 -11.77 -1.00 21.94
N PRO A 48 -12.89 -0.55 22.53
CA PRO A 48 -13.33 -1.02 23.83
C PRO A 48 -13.61 -2.53 23.78
N LEU A 49 -13.17 -3.21 24.83
CA LEU A 49 -13.35 -4.64 25.05
C LEU A 49 -14.84 -5.00 25.04
N GLY A 50 -15.31 -5.54 23.91
CA GLY A 50 -16.64 -6.11 23.74
C GLY A 50 -16.49 -7.46 23.05
N GLU A 51 -16.69 -8.53 23.82
CA GLU A 51 -16.64 -9.90 23.37
C GLU A 51 -17.60 -10.16 22.21
N THR A 52 -17.13 -10.81 21.15
CA THR A 52 -17.57 -12.17 20.74
C THR A 52 -17.23 -12.44 19.27
N SER A 53 -16.87 -13.70 19.01
CA SER A 53 -16.95 -14.38 17.71
C SER A 53 -15.78 -14.19 16.73
N SER A 54 -14.69 -14.88 17.04
CA SER A 54 -14.02 -15.82 16.11
C SER A 54 -14.30 -15.63 14.62
N VAL A 55 -13.52 -14.76 13.96
CA VAL A 55 -13.11 -14.97 12.57
C VAL A 55 -11.60 -14.78 12.51
N SER A 56 -10.90 -15.85 12.85
CA SER A 56 -9.48 -16.02 12.61
C SER A 56 -9.24 -16.17 11.09
N HIS A 57 -9.05 -15.05 10.41
CA HIS A 57 -8.11 -15.02 9.30
C HIS A 57 -6.76 -14.62 9.88
N ALA A 58 -6.05 -15.60 10.44
CA ALA A 58 -4.60 -15.49 10.55
C ALA A 58 -4.10 -15.32 9.11
N SER A 59 -3.70 -14.11 8.73
CA SER A 59 -2.92 -13.93 7.52
C SER A 59 -1.64 -14.75 7.72
N GLU A 60 -1.32 -15.67 6.82
CA GLU A 60 -0.12 -16.53 6.85
C GLU A 60 1.21 -15.75 6.88
N HIS A 61 1.19 -14.43 6.89
CA HIS A 61 2.33 -13.53 6.90
C HIS A 61 2.18 -12.47 8.00
N SER A 62 2.41 -12.85 9.25
CA SER A 62 2.64 -11.85 10.30
C SER A 62 4.06 -11.32 10.18
N PRO A 63 4.27 -9.99 10.23
CA PRO A 63 5.62 -9.44 10.21
C PRO A 63 6.37 -9.98 11.43
N LEU A 64 7.59 -10.46 11.20
CA LEU A 64 8.44 -10.99 12.26
C LEU A 64 9.24 -9.88 12.92
N ILE A 65 9.54 -8.82 12.17
CA ILE A 65 10.32 -7.69 12.63
C ILE A 65 9.56 -6.42 12.29
N CYS A 66 9.33 -5.61 13.31
CA CYS A 66 8.78 -4.28 13.14
C CYS A 66 9.82 -3.26 13.54
N VAL A 67 9.92 -2.18 12.77
CA VAL A 67 10.81 -1.06 13.03
C VAL A 67 9.97 0.18 13.11
N GLU A 68 9.97 0.80 14.28
CA GLU A 68 9.36 2.10 14.50
C GLU A 68 10.42 3.18 14.36
N LEU A 69 10.18 4.13 13.46
CA LEU A 69 11.06 5.28 13.21
C LEU A 69 10.41 6.52 13.81
N THR A 70 11.13 7.21 14.67
CA THR A 70 10.74 8.49 15.28
C THR A 70 11.88 9.49 15.20
N GLY A 71 11.66 10.78 15.44
CA GLY A 71 12.71 11.80 15.38
C GLY A 71 12.29 13.07 14.65
N THR A 72 13.21 14.03 14.54
CA THR A 72 12.91 15.34 13.94
C THR A 72 12.63 15.25 12.44
N ASP A 73 13.25 14.29 11.74
CA ASP A 73 13.05 14.10 10.30
C ASP A 73 11.90 13.14 9.95
N THR A 74 11.08 12.76 10.93
CA THR A 74 9.89 11.93 10.69
C THR A 74 8.96 12.51 9.61
N PRO A 75 8.68 13.83 9.56
CA PRO A 75 7.86 14.41 8.49
C PRO A 75 8.41 14.17 7.07
N LEU A 76 9.73 14.01 6.92
CA LEU A 76 10.34 13.67 5.63
C LEU A 76 10.05 12.23 5.22
N LEU A 77 10.04 11.29 6.18
CA LEU A 77 9.64 9.89 5.95
C LEU A 77 8.19 9.79 5.48
N LEU A 78 7.31 10.62 6.05
CA LEU A 78 5.86 10.61 5.79
C LEU A 78 5.47 11.37 4.51
N ALA A 79 6.37 12.20 3.98
CA ALA A 79 6.11 12.99 2.78
C ALA A 79 5.76 12.10 1.57
N ARG A 80 4.97 12.66 0.64
CA ARG A 80 4.58 12.00 -0.62
C ARG A 80 3.94 10.62 -0.39
N ASN A 81 3.05 10.52 0.60
CA ASN A 81 2.40 9.27 1.02
C ASN A 81 3.39 8.19 1.49
N GLY A 82 4.41 8.59 2.25
CA GLY A 82 5.37 7.62 2.81
C GLY A 82 6.32 7.01 1.78
N GLU A 83 6.57 7.67 0.64
CA GLU A 83 7.41 7.13 -0.43
C GLU A 83 8.82 6.77 0.08
N LEU A 84 9.39 7.62 0.94
CA LEU A 84 10.69 7.36 1.56
C LEU A 84 10.63 6.20 2.56
N LEU A 85 9.61 6.15 3.42
CA LEU A 85 9.40 5.04 4.35
C LEU A 85 9.30 3.69 3.60
N HIS A 86 8.54 3.65 2.52
CA HIS A 86 8.42 2.46 1.66
C HIS A 86 9.74 2.09 0.96
N ALA A 87 10.52 3.08 0.52
CA ALA A 87 11.83 2.82 -0.09
C ALA A 87 12.82 2.23 0.91
N ILE A 88 12.85 2.74 2.15
CA ILE A 88 13.70 2.22 3.23
C ILE A 88 13.33 0.78 3.54
N GLU A 89 12.05 0.48 3.68
CA GLU A 89 11.55 -0.90 3.89
C GLU A 89 11.97 -1.84 2.76
N HIS A 90 11.82 -1.38 1.50
CA HIS A 90 12.20 -2.16 0.34
C HIS A 90 13.71 -2.46 0.31
N ILE A 91 14.54 -1.45 0.61
CA ILE A 91 16.00 -1.62 0.67
C ILE A 91 16.37 -2.55 1.81
N ALA A 92 15.74 -2.42 2.99
CA ALA A 92 15.99 -3.31 4.12
C ALA A 92 15.67 -4.77 3.78
N ALA A 93 14.55 -5.03 3.10
CA ALA A 93 14.21 -6.37 2.61
C ALA A 93 15.28 -6.92 1.66
N LYS A 94 15.83 -6.08 0.77
CA LYS A 94 16.92 -6.47 -0.14
C LYS A 94 18.25 -6.72 0.57
N ILE A 95 18.61 -5.93 1.57
CA ILE A 95 19.81 -6.14 2.41
C ILE A 95 19.75 -7.48 3.16
N LEU A 96 18.54 -7.87 3.55
CA LEU A 96 18.29 -9.15 4.22
C LEU A 96 18.24 -10.33 3.26
N GLY A 97 18.19 -10.06 1.94
CA GLY A 97 18.12 -11.09 0.91
C GLY A 97 16.76 -11.76 0.85
N LEU A 98 15.69 -11.04 1.20
CA LEU A 98 14.34 -11.56 1.18
C LEU A 98 13.78 -11.57 -0.25
N GLU A 99 13.18 -12.70 -0.60
CA GLU A 99 12.41 -12.84 -1.84
C GLU A 99 11.13 -12.00 -1.78
N PRO A 100 10.54 -11.61 -2.92
CA PRO A 100 9.36 -10.75 -2.95
C PRO A 100 8.20 -11.24 -2.08
N GLU A 101 8.03 -12.56 -1.95
CA GLU A 101 6.99 -13.19 -1.13
C GLU A 101 7.27 -13.05 0.38
N GLU A 102 8.53 -12.75 0.74
CA GLU A 102 8.99 -12.61 2.12
C GLU A 102 9.07 -11.14 2.56
N HIS A 103 8.77 -10.18 1.69
CA HIS A 103 8.85 -8.75 2.04
C HIS A 103 7.88 -8.38 3.16
N ASP A 104 6.77 -9.09 3.29
CA ASP A 104 5.78 -8.91 4.36
C ASP A 104 6.30 -9.34 5.76
N LEU A 105 7.48 -9.97 5.85
CA LEU A 105 8.11 -10.34 7.12
C LEU A 105 8.72 -9.16 7.87
N ILE A 106 8.93 -8.03 7.19
CA ILE A 106 9.47 -6.82 7.79
C ILE A 106 8.48 -5.69 7.63
N PHE A 107 8.32 -4.92 8.70
CA PHE A 107 7.38 -3.80 8.72
C PHE A 107 8.05 -2.56 9.29
N PHE A 108 8.19 -1.51 8.48
CA PHE A 108 8.62 -0.20 8.95
C PHE A 108 7.41 0.71 9.13
N ASP A 109 7.35 1.44 10.22
CA ASP A 109 6.31 2.44 10.45
C ASP A 109 6.90 3.68 11.13
N ALA A 110 6.20 4.79 10.98
CA ALA A 110 6.54 6.05 11.61
C ALA A 110 5.24 6.74 12.03
N GLU A 111 5.10 7.05 13.32
CA GLU A 111 3.92 7.74 13.89
C GLU A 111 2.56 7.11 13.53
N GLY A 112 2.51 5.78 13.36
CA GLY A 112 1.28 5.08 12.97
C GLY A 112 0.80 5.41 11.56
N PHE A 113 1.68 5.92 10.68
CA PHE A 113 1.35 6.38 9.34
C PHE A 113 0.59 5.34 8.53
N LYS A 114 1.04 4.08 8.53
CA LYS A 114 0.38 3.03 7.74
C LYS A 114 -1.06 2.79 8.19
N ALA A 115 -1.29 2.75 9.51
CA ALA A 115 -2.64 2.58 10.06
C ALA A 115 -3.56 3.77 9.73
N ASN A 116 -3.04 5.00 9.86
CA ASN A 116 -3.76 6.21 9.52
C ASN A 116 -4.09 6.24 8.03
N ARG A 117 -3.12 5.88 7.18
CA ARG A 117 -3.28 5.83 5.73
C ARG A 117 -4.32 4.80 5.30
N ASP A 118 -4.35 3.65 5.95
CA ASP A 118 -5.37 2.61 5.71
C ASP A 118 -6.77 3.15 6.01
N ARG A 119 -6.95 3.88 7.12
CA ARG A 119 -8.23 4.53 7.48
C ARG A 119 -8.63 5.61 6.46
N GLU A 120 -7.69 6.45 6.04
CA GLU A 120 -7.93 7.47 5.01
C GLU A 120 -8.41 6.87 3.69
N LEU A 121 -7.77 5.80 3.24
CA LEU A 121 -8.14 5.12 1.99
C LEU A 121 -9.50 4.44 2.08
N GLN A 122 -9.85 3.89 3.25
CA GLN A 122 -11.18 3.35 3.51
C GLN A 122 -12.26 4.43 3.48
N LEU A 123 -12.01 5.58 4.12
CA LEU A 123 -12.93 6.72 4.09
C LEU A 123 -13.08 7.27 2.68
N ALA A 124 -11.97 7.46 1.96
CA ALA A 124 -12.00 7.90 0.57
C ALA A 124 -12.79 6.95 -0.34
N ALA A 125 -12.67 5.64 -0.11
CA ALA A 125 -13.46 4.64 -0.83
C ALA A 125 -14.96 4.77 -0.53
N GLN A 126 -15.34 4.95 0.74
CA GLN A 126 -16.74 5.14 1.16
C GLN A 126 -17.34 6.40 0.53
N THR A 127 -16.65 7.53 0.63
CA THR A 127 -17.10 8.80 0.03
C THR A 127 -17.22 8.68 -1.49
N ALA A 128 -16.29 7.99 -2.15
CA ALA A 128 -16.38 7.75 -3.59
C ALA A 128 -17.61 6.90 -3.96
N ILE A 129 -17.93 5.87 -3.19
CA ILE A 129 -19.13 5.04 -3.41
C ILE A 129 -20.40 5.90 -3.32
N GLU A 130 -20.53 6.71 -2.28
CA GLU A 130 -21.68 7.60 -2.09
C GLU A 130 -21.79 8.61 -3.25
N GLN A 131 -20.67 9.21 -3.64
CA GLN A 131 -20.64 10.17 -4.75
C GLN A 131 -21.03 9.52 -6.08
N VAL A 132 -20.50 8.33 -6.40
CA VAL A 132 -20.82 7.63 -7.65
C VAL A 132 -22.29 7.22 -7.68
N ARG A 133 -22.83 6.73 -6.55
CA ARG A 133 -24.26 6.38 -6.44
C ARG A 133 -25.17 7.59 -6.58
N ALA A 134 -24.81 8.73 -5.99
CA ALA A 134 -25.60 9.95 -6.06
C ALA A 134 -25.53 10.63 -7.44
N THR A 135 -24.36 10.65 -8.08
CA THR A 135 -24.13 11.40 -9.33
C THR A 135 -24.29 10.56 -10.59
N GLY A 136 -24.18 9.23 -10.49
CA GLY A 136 -24.11 8.34 -11.65
C GLY A 136 -22.87 8.56 -12.52
N ARG A 137 -21.82 9.22 -12.01
CA ARG A 137 -20.59 9.51 -12.76
C ARG A 137 -19.42 8.71 -12.19
N PRO A 138 -18.48 8.22 -13.03
CA PRO A 138 -17.29 7.52 -12.55
C PRO A 138 -16.42 8.42 -11.67
N TYR A 139 -15.79 7.83 -10.64
CA TYR A 139 -14.82 8.50 -9.78
C TYR A 139 -13.42 7.92 -10.02
N SER A 140 -12.44 8.79 -10.27
CA SER A 140 -11.03 8.39 -10.44
C SER A 140 -10.24 8.80 -9.21
N PHE A 141 -9.59 7.84 -8.58
CA PHE A 141 -8.70 8.10 -7.45
C PHE A 141 -7.37 8.70 -7.91
N PRO A 142 -6.63 9.41 -7.03
CA PRO A 142 -5.25 9.78 -7.30
C PRO A 142 -4.35 8.56 -7.56
N PRO A 143 -3.23 8.72 -8.30
CA PRO A 143 -2.21 7.68 -8.40
C PRO A 143 -1.72 7.23 -7.04
N MET A 144 -1.56 5.92 -6.87
CA MET A 144 -1.20 5.33 -5.58
C MET A 144 -0.40 4.04 -5.80
N THR A 145 0.31 3.57 -4.76
CA THR A 145 1.14 2.37 -4.81
C THR A 145 0.31 1.10 -5.04
N SER A 146 0.95 -0.02 -5.43
CA SER A 146 0.25 -1.30 -5.63
C SER A 146 -0.49 -1.78 -4.37
N ARG A 147 0.10 -1.54 -3.18
CA ARG A 147 -0.51 -1.86 -1.88
C ARG A 147 -1.77 -1.02 -1.67
N GLU A 148 -1.66 0.30 -1.80
CA GLU A 148 -2.80 1.21 -1.64
C GLU A 148 -3.93 0.89 -2.62
N ARG A 149 -3.60 0.61 -3.90
CA ARG A 149 -4.60 0.19 -4.89
C ARG A 149 -5.33 -1.07 -4.45
N ARG A 150 -4.61 -2.07 -3.93
CA ARG A 150 -5.21 -3.30 -3.41
C ARG A 150 -6.17 -2.99 -2.25
N MET A 151 -5.78 -2.14 -1.32
CA MET A 151 -6.62 -1.76 -0.18
C MET A 151 -7.90 -1.04 -0.63
N VAL A 152 -7.78 -0.08 -1.55
CA VAL A 152 -8.94 0.61 -2.14
C VAL A 152 -9.83 -0.37 -2.89
N HIS A 153 -9.28 -1.27 -3.71
CA HIS A 153 -10.07 -2.30 -4.40
C HIS A 153 -10.83 -3.20 -3.42
N LEU A 154 -10.20 -3.64 -2.33
CA LEU A 154 -10.84 -4.45 -1.29
C LEU A 154 -11.95 -3.67 -0.55
N ALA A 155 -11.73 -2.39 -0.27
CA ALA A 155 -12.74 -1.54 0.33
C ALA A 155 -13.95 -1.34 -0.62
N LEU A 156 -13.69 -1.12 -1.90
CA LEU A 156 -14.71 -0.92 -2.93
C LEU A 156 -15.46 -2.22 -3.28
N ALA A 157 -14.83 -3.39 -3.17
CA ALA A 157 -15.45 -4.68 -3.49
C ALA A 157 -16.75 -4.91 -2.69
N LYS A 158 -16.84 -4.38 -1.47
CA LYS A 158 -18.03 -4.46 -0.62
C LYS A 158 -19.25 -3.69 -1.17
N SER A 159 -19.02 -2.74 -2.09
CA SER A 159 -20.08 -1.89 -2.64
C SER A 159 -20.86 -2.52 -3.79
N GLY A 160 -20.33 -3.59 -4.41
CA GLY A 160 -20.88 -4.20 -5.63
C GLY A 160 -20.66 -3.40 -6.92
N LEU A 161 -20.04 -2.20 -6.83
CA LEU A 161 -19.77 -1.36 -7.98
C LEU A 161 -18.57 -1.87 -8.80
N PRO A 162 -18.60 -1.75 -10.15
CA PRO A 162 -17.46 -2.13 -10.98
C PRO A 162 -16.25 -1.24 -10.71
N THR A 163 -15.07 -1.85 -10.62
CA THR A 163 -13.80 -1.12 -10.46
C THR A 163 -12.79 -1.55 -11.52
N ALA A 164 -11.92 -0.64 -11.95
CA ALA A 164 -10.79 -0.94 -12.82
C ALA A 164 -9.54 -0.17 -12.38
N SER A 165 -8.36 -0.77 -12.56
CA SER A 165 -7.11 -0.01 -12.44
C SER A 165 -6.72 0.53 -13.81
N SER A 166 -6.46 1.83 -13.89
CA SER A 166 -6.03 2.52 -15.10
C SER A 166 -4.68 3.21 -14.90
N GLY A 167 -3.98 3.53 -15.99
CA GLY A 167 -2.64 4.11 -15.99
C GLY A 167 -1.50 3.09 -16.01
N GLU A 168 -0.26 3.58 -15.95
CA GLU A 168 0.97 2.77 -16.04
C GLU A 168 2.00 3.14 -14.96
N GLY A 169 2.71 2.13 -14.45
CA GLY A 169 3.74 2.27 -13.42
C GLY A 169 3.28 3.12 -12.21
N PRO A 170 4.00 4.22 -11.88
CA PRO A 170 3.68 5.09 -10.74
C PRO A 170 2.42 5.95 -10.96
N ARG A 171 1.94 6.08 -12.21
CA ARG A 171 0.72 6.83 -12.54
C ARG A 171 -0.52 5.94 -12.56
N ARG A 172 -0.44 4.74 -11.99
CA ARG A 172 -1.58 3.82 -11.89
C ARG A 172 -2.52 4.22 -10.76
N PHE A 173 -3.81 4.22 -11.05
CA PHE A 173 -4.89 4.57 -10.12
C PHE A 173 -6.07 3.60 -10.25
N VAL A 174 -7.02 3.72 -9.34
CA VAL A 174 -8.29 2.97 -9.34
C VAL A 174 -9.40 3.88 -9.86
N VAL A 175 -10.31 3.33 -10.64
CA VAL A 175 -11.54 3.99 -11.11
C VAL A 175 -12.73 3.19 -10.63
N LEU A 176 -13.69 3.89 -10.03
CA LEU A 176 -14.97 3.36 -9.60
C LEU A 176 -16.05 3.79 -10.58
N TYR A 177 -16.86 2.84 -11.05
CA TYR A 177 -17.92 3.09 -12.02
C TYR A 177 -19.32 2.96 -11.39
N PRO A 178 -20.32 3.69 -11.90
CA PRO A 178 -21.72 3.51 -11.48
C PRO A 178 -22.28 2.16 -11.93
N GLU A 179 -23.38 1.72 -11.31
CA GLU A 179 -24.15 0.56 -11.76
C GLU A 179 -24.76 0.85 -13.13
N GLY A 180 -24.49 -0.01 -14.13
CA GLY A 180 -24.96 0.18 -15.49
C GLY A 180 -24.00 -0.41 -16.53
N PRO A 181 -24.31 -0.31 -17.83
CA PRO A 181 -23.42 -0.79 -18.88
C PRO A 181 -22.09 -0.06 -18.73
N ALA A 182 -21.03 -0.84 -18.48
CA ALA A 182 -19.68 -0.33 -18.31
C ALA A 182 -19.40 0.70 -19.42
N PRO A 183 -18.89 1.90 -19.09
CA PRO A 183 -18.51 2.84 -20.13
C PRO A 183 -17.56 2.11 -21.07
N ALA A 184 -17.85 2.17 -22.37
CA ALA A 184 -17.01 1.56 -23.39
C ALA A 184 -15.56 1.95 -23.08
N GLN A 185 -14.73 0.95 -22.78
CA GLN A 185 -13.30 1.17 -22.53
C GLN A 185 -12.81 2.13 -23.62
N PRO A 186 -12.14 3.24 -23.29
CA PRO A 186 -11.65 4.14 -24.32
C PRO A 186 -10.80 3.30 -25.26
N LEU A 187 -11.28 3.14 -26.49
CA LEU A 187 -10.61 2.38 -27.55
C LEU A 187 -9.13 2.73 -27.49
N ALA A 188 -8.28 1.70 -27.34
CA ALA A 188 -6.83 1.86 -27.27
C ALA A 188 -6.39 2.80 -28.41
N THR A 189 -5.42 3.68 -28.15
CA THR A 189 -5.00 4.75 -29.07
C THR A 189 -4.76 4.26 -30.50
N GLU A 190 -4.34 3.00 -30.66
CA GLU A 190 -4.17 2.33 -31.96
C GLU A 190 -5.48 2.20 -32.77
N ASP A 191 -6.60 1.90 -32.11
CA ASP A 191 -7.92 1.77 -32.73
C ASP A 191 -8.49 3.12 -33.18
N ARG A 192 -8.11 4.23 -32.52
CA ARG A 192 -8.48 5.58 -32.98
C ARG A 192 -7.81 5.89 -34.33
N THR A 193 -6.52 5.60 -34.46
CA THR A 193 -5.79 5.73 -35.73
C THR A 193 -6.36 4.81 -36.83
N ARG A 194 -6.78 3.59 -36.46
CA ARG A 194 -7.36 2.62 -37.41
C ARG A 194 -8.77 3.02 -37.86
N ALA A 195 -9.59 3.54 -36.96
CA ALA A 195 -10.94 4.04 -37.27
C ALA A 195 -10.90 5.27 -38.17
N ILE A 196 -9.97 6.21 -37.93
CA ILE A 196 -9.74 7.36 -38.81
C ILE A 196 -9.24 6.89 -40.18
N ARG A 197 -8.28 5.96 -40.24
CA ARG A 197 -7.80 5.42 -41.53
C ARG A 197 -8.91 4.73 -42.34
N ASN A 198 -9.83 4.05 -41.67
CA ASN A 198 -10.93 3.33 -42.33
C ASN A 198 -12.09 4.25 -42.76
N SER A 199 -12.29 5.40 -42.10
CA SER A 199 -13.32 6.38 -42.51
C SER A 199 -12.96 7.08 -43.83
N PHE A 200 -11.67 7.21 -44.15
CA PHE A 200 -11.19 7.77 -45.42
C PHE A 200 -11.16 6.78 -46.60
N ARG A 201 -11.39 5.48 -46.38
CA ARG A 201 -11.41 4.44 -47.43
C ARG A 201 -12.79 4.17 -48.04
N ARG A 202 -13.85 4.82 -47.56
CA ARG A 202 -15.24 4.63 -48.04
C ARG A 202 -15.77 5.79 -48.91
N ARG A 203 -14.90 6.55 -49.56
CA ARG A 203 -15.27 7.51 -50.62
C ARG A 203 -14.64 7.11 -51.94
#